data_AF-A0A1V5Q4I3-F1
#
_entry.id   AF-A0A1V5Q4I3-F1
#
_cell.length_a   1.000
_cell.length_b   1.000
_cell.length_c   1.000
_cell.angle_alpha   90.00
_cell.angle_beta   90.00
_cell.angle_gamma   90.00
#
_symmetry.space_group_name_H-M   'P 1'
#
loop_
_entity.id
_entity.type
_entity.pdbx_description
1 polymer ?
#
loop_
_entity_poly.entity_id
_entity_poly.type
_entity_poly.pdbx_seq_one_letter_code
_entity_poly.pdbx_strand_id
1 'polypeptide(L)'
;MEQVCSDLKIPTKSNRVDIGVRVELPFEVFSHLTDELYESKIVYRTAKYGDLVRTFCMNPKGAVVNENTNGIVTVNGHSYEDPEKQTENTNFALLVAKHFSEPFKDSNGYGESIAKLSNMLGGGVIVQRFGDLTTGHRSTQSRIDEAFITPTLAATPGDLSLVMPKRILDGIIEMIYKLDKIAPGTANDDTLLYGVEVKFYNMEVEIDKNLETLYKNLFIIGDCSGITHSLSHASASGVHVARYIAEQN
;
A
#
# COMPACT_ATOMS: atom_id res chain seq x y z
N MET A 1 -8.77 18.61 -8.86
CA MET A 1 -8.97 17.86 -10.12
C MET A 1 -10.44 17.49 -10.29
N GLU A 2 -11.02 16.77 -9.34
CA GLU A 2 -12.44 16.37 -9.36
C GLU A 2 -13.41 17.52 -9.67
N GLN A 3 -13.31 18.65 -8.95
CA GLN A 3 -14.15 19.81 -9.23
C GLN A 3 -14.01 20.31 -10.69
N VAL A 4 -12.78 20.39 -11.19
CA VAL A 4 -12.49 20.84 -12.57
C VAL A 4 -13.07 19.86 -13.59
N CYS A 5 -12.92 18.55 -13.39
CA CYS A 5 -13.53 17.52 -14.24
C CYS A 5 -15.06 17.62 -14.20
N SER A 6 -15.65 17.85 -13.04
CA SER A 6 -17.10 18.01 -12.87
C SER A 6 -17.63 19.23 -13.63
N ASP A 7 -16.99 20.38 -13.43
CA ASP A 7 -17.35 21.65 -14.09
C ASP A 7 -17.23 21.55 -15.61
N LEU A 8 -16.18 20.86 -16.09
CA LEU A 8 -15.95 20.58 -17.50
C LEU A 8 -16.68 19.34 -18.01
N LYS A 9 -17.50 18.65 -17.21
CA LYS A 9 -18.19 17.41 -17.62
C LYS A 9 -17.27 16.34 -18.23
N ILE A 10 -16.02 16.28 -17.77
CA ILE A 10 -15.07 15.23 -18.14
C ILE A 10 -15.41 13.99 -17.30
N PRO A 11 -15.75 12.84 -17.91
CA PRO A 11 -16.07 11.63 -17.16
C PRO A 11 -14.89 11.14 -16.34
N THR A 12 -15.21 10.57 -15.18
CA THR A 12 -14.21 10.14 -14.22
C THR A 12 -14.64 8.89 -13.48
N LYS A 13 -13.68 8.07 -13.04
CA LYS A 13 -13.91 6.86 -12.24
C LYS A 13 -13.16 6.97 -10.92
N SER A 14 -13.84 6.73 -9.79
CA SER A 14 -13.20 6.67 -8.47
C SER A 14 -13.67 5.44 -7.71
N ASN A 15 -13.23 4.27 -8.17
CA ASN A 15 -13.72 3.01 -7.63
C ASN A 15 -12.63 2.10 -7.07
N ARG A 16 -11.39 2.58 -6.99
CA ARG A 16 -10.26 1.78 -6.53
C ARG A 16 -9.69 2.29 -5.22
N VAL A 17 -9.49 1.38 -4.28
CA VAL A 17 -8.66 1.60 -3.10
C VAL A 17 -7.85 0.33 -2.84
N ASP A 18 -6.58 0.51 -2.47
CA ASP A 18 -5.75 -0.60 -2.02
C ASP A 18 -5.59 -0.48 -0.51
N ILE A 19 -5.89 -1.58 0.21
CA ILE A 19 -5.84 -1.63 1.67
C ILE A 19 -5.01 -2.83 2.09
N GLY A 20 -4.22 -2.66 3.14
CA GLY A 20 -3.63 -3.77 3.87
C GLY A 20 -2.73 -3.32 5.01
N VAL A 21 -1.54 -3.88 5.06
CA VAL A 21 -0.61 -3.72 6.19
C VAL A 21 0.80 -3.43 5.69
N ARG A 22 1.59 -2.79 6.54
CA ARG A 22 3.05 -2.82 6.43
C ARG A 22 3.57 -4.07 7.12
N VAL A 23 4.43 -4.81 6.45
CA VAL A 23 5.17 -5.93 7.00
C VAL A 23 6.56 -5.46 7.36
N GLU A 24 7.05 -5.79 8.55
CA GLU A 24 8.44 -5.58 8.96
C GLU A 24 9.02 -6.90 9.50
N LEU A 25 10.22 -7.23 9.04
CA LEU A 25 10.93 -8.47 9.33
C LEU A 25 12.45 -8.27 9.14
N PRO A 26 13.33 -9.16 9.62
CA PRO A 26 14.78 -9.00 9.45
C PRO A 26 15.18 -8.90 7.97
N PHE A 27 16.08 -7.97 7.64
CA PHE A 27 16.49 -7.71 6.26
C PHE A 27 16.99 -8.98 5.54
N GLU A 28 17.69 -9.86 6.25
CA GLU A 28 18.30 -11.09 5.73
C GLU A 28 17.29 -11.99 5.04
N VAL A 29 16.03 -12.02 5.50
CA VAL A 29 14.95 -12.87 4.96
C VAL A 29 14.67 -12.57 3.48
N PHE A 30 14.86 -11.32 3.05
CA PHE A 30 14.65 -10.89 1.66
C PHE A 30 15.92 -10.44 0.95
N SER A 31 17.07 -10.40 1.63
CA SER A 31 18.34 -9.92 1.09
C SER A 31 18.67 -10.51 -0.29
N HIS A 32 18.50 -11.83 -0.46
CA HIS A 32 18.75 -12.54 -1.73
C HIS A 32 17.86 -12.09 -2.89
N LEU A 33 16.73 -11.44 -2.61
CA LEU A 33 15.87 -10.82 -3.63
C LEU A 33 16.21 -9.35 -3.81
N THR A 34 16.41 -8.61 -2.71
CA THR A 34 16.59 -7.15 -2.74
C THR A 34 17.97 -6.71 -3.21
N ASP A 35 18.99 -7.54 -3.01
CA ASP A 35 20.35 -7.26 -3.47
C ASP A 35 20.46 -7.35 -5.00
N GLU A 36 19.65 -8.21 -5.63
CA GLU A 36 19.55 -8.34 -7.09
C GLU A 36 18.57 -7.33 -7.69
N LEU A 37 17.44 -7.10 -7.00
CA LEU A 37 16.39 -6.17 -7.42
C LEU A 37 15.84 -5.44 -6.20
N TYR A 38 16.17 -4.15 -6.10
CA TYR A 38 15.79 -3.28 -4.97
C TYR A 38 14.33 -3.45 -4.49
N GLU A 39 13.39 -3.57 -5.43
CA GLU A 39 11.98 -3.86 -5.13
C GLU A 39 11.50 -5.11 -5.88
N SER A 40 11.20 -6.17 -5.12
CA SER A 40 10.52 -7.35 -5.65
C SER A 40 9.01 -7.11 -5.77
N LYS A 41 8.51 -6.99 -7.00
CA LYS A 41 7.08 -6.82 -7.30
C LYS A 41 6.37 -8.16 -7.44
N ILE A 42 5.91 -8.69 -6.31
CA ILE A 42 5.28 -10.00 -6.22
C ILE A 42 3.77 -9.81 -6.14
N VAL A 43 3.02 -10.56 -6.95
CA VAL A 43 1.56 -10.57 -6.94
C VAL A 43 1.08 -12.01 -6.76
N TYR A 44 0.18 -12.20 -5.81
CA TYR A 44 -0.46 -13.48 -5.54
C TYR A 44 -1.98 -13.36 -5.71
N ARG A 45 -2.60 -14.38 -6.29
CA ARG A 45 -4.05 -14.52 -6.37
C ARG A 45 -4.52 -15.47 -5.26
N THR A 46 -5.30 -14.94 -4.33
CA THR A 46 -5.87 -15.73 -3.21
C THR A 46 -6.75 -16.86 -3.71
N ALA A 47 -6.63 -18.03 -3.08
CA ALA A 47 -7.35 -19.23 -3.49
C ALA A 47 -8.86 -19.11 -3.25
N LYS A 48 -9.24 -18.51 -2.11
CA LYS A 48 -10.65 -18.42 -1.69
C LYS A 48 -11.42 -17.33 -2.40
N TYR A 49 -10.81 -16.15 -2.57
CA TYR A 49 -11.51 -14.95 -3.02
C TYR A 49 -11.15 -14.51 -4.44
N GLY A 50 -10.06 -15.05 -5.00
CA GLY A 50 -9.54 -14.62 -6.30
C GLY A 50 -8.96 -13.20 -6.29
N ASP A 51 -8.83 -12.59 -5.12
CA ASP A 51 -8.25 -11.25 -4.92
C ASP A 51 -6.75 -11.26 -5.22
N LEU A 52 -6.26 -10.16 -5.78
CA LEU A 52 -4.82 -9.93 -5.96
C LEU A 52 -4.26 -9.23 -4.72
N VAL A 53 -3.27 -9.87 -4.10
CA VAL A 53 -2.44 -9.31 -3.04
C VAL A 53 -1.06 -9.06 -3.61
N ARG A 54 -0.52 -7.87 -3.41
CA ARG A 54 0.78 -7.49 -3.98
C ARG A 54 1.70 -6.90 -2.93
N THR A 55 3.01 -7.12 -3.10
CA THR A 55 4.02 -6.32 -2.43
C THR A 55 4.02 -4.90 -3.02
N PHE A 56 4.38 -3.92 -2.19
CA PHE A 56 4.47 -2.53 -2.62
C PHE A 56 5.45 -1.74 -1.77
N CYS A 57 6.21 -0.87 -2.44
CA CYS A 57 7.11 0.09 -1.81
C CYS A 57 8.06 -0.63 -0.85
N MET A 58 8.83 -1.59 -1.36
CA MET A 58 9.81 -2.30 -0.54
C MET A 58 10.94 -1.35 -0.12
N ASN A 59 11.28 -1.37 1.16
CA ASN A 59 12.31 -0.56 1.77
C ASN A 59 13.32 -1.48 2.49
N PRO A 60 14.33 -2.00 1.76
CA PRO A 60 15.45 -2.72 2.35
C PRO A 60 16.17 -1.85 3.38
N LYS A 61 16.48 -2.39 4.56
CA LYS A 61 17.15 -1.68 5.66
C LYS A 61 16.45 -0.37 6.07
N GLY A 62 15.14 -0.32 5.88
CA GLY A 62 14.32 0.87 6.05
C GLY A 62 13.57 0.89 7.38
N ALA A 63 12.80 1.95 7.59
CA ALA A 63 11.94 2.11 8.75
C ALA A 63 10.46 2.17 8.33
N VAL A 64 9.60 1.62 9.18
CA VAL A 64 8.17 1.86 9.14
C VAL A 64 7.90 3.27 9.67
N VAL A 65 6.99 4.00 9.04
CA VAL A 65 6.69 5.39 9.41
C VAL A 65 5.18 5.63 9.44
N ASN A 66 4.77 6.63 10.23
CA ASN A 66 3.42 7.16 10.18
C ASN A 66 3.26 8.09 8.98
N GLU A 67 2.09 8.05 8.35
CA GLU A 67 1.65 8.98 7.33
C GLU A 67 0.36 9.66 7.83
N ASN A 68 0.30 10.98 7.79
CA ASN A 68 -0.89 11.73 8.20
C ASN A 68 -1.53 12.36 6.97
N THR A 69 -2.74 11.91 6.65
CA THR A 69 -3.56 12.47 5.58
C THR A 69 -4.86 12.97 6.19
N ASN A 70 -5.09 14.28 6.13
CA ASN A 70 -6.33 14.90 6.63
C ASN A 70 -6.67 14.56 8.10
N GLY A 71 -5.65 14.43 8.96
CA GLY A 71 -5.84 14.09 10.38
C GLY A 71 -6.04 12.59 10.64
N ILE A 72 -5.97 11.75 9.60
CA ILE A 72 -6.02 10.30 9.70
C ILE A 72 -4.59 9.77 9.62
N VAL A 73 -4.21 8.94 10.59
CA VAL A 73 -2.87 8.35 10.66
C VAL A 73 -2.90 6.96 10.05
N THR A 74 -2.17 6.76 8.96
CA THR A 74 -1.93 5.47 8.30
C THR A 74 -0.46 5.07 8.46
N VAL A 75 -0.13 3.84 8.08
CA VAL A 75 1.26 3.38 8.03
C VAL A 75 1.82 3.46 6.61
N ASN A 76 3.11 3.73 6.51
CA ASN A 76 3.90 3.71 5.29
C ASN A 76 5.33 3.23 5.65
N GLY A 77 6.28 3.31 4.71
CA GLY A 77 7.67 3.03 4.99
C GLY A 77 8.62 3.90 4.18
N HIS A 78 9.86 3.98 4.66
CA HIS A 78 10.93 4.73 4.02
C HIS A 78 12.28 4.04 4.21
N SER A 79 13.26 4.43 3.41
CA SER A 79 14.65 3.95 3.45
C SER A 79 15.58 5.16 3.33
N TYR A 80 16.66 5.16 4.13
CA TYR A 80 17.65 6.23 4.11
C TYR A 80 18.79 5.89 3.16
N GLU A 81 19.24 6.88 2.39
CA GLU A 81 20.45 6.76 1.57
C GLU A 81 21.71 6.65 2.45
N ASP A 82 21.71 7.35 3.58
CA ASP A 82 22.79 7.36 4.57
C ASP A 82 22.91 5.99 5.28
N PRO A 83 24.03 5.25 5.11
CA PRO A 83 24.23 3.96 5.74
C PRO A 83 24.16 3.98 7.27
N GLU A 84 24.48 5.11 7.92
CA GLU A 84 24.42 5.22 9.39
C GLU A 84 22.98 5.24 9.93
N LYS A 85 21.99 5.47 9.06
CA LYS A 85 20.56 5.50 9.39
C LYS A 85 19.81 4.24 8.95
N GLN A 86 20.52 3.30 8.34
CA GLN A 86 19.94 2.03 7.95
C GLN A 86 19.57 1.21 9.19
N THR A 87 18.51 0.44 9.05
CA THR A 87 18.03 -0.47 10.10
C THR A 87 18.44 -1.90 9.74
N GLU A 88 18.34 -2.81 10.72
CA GLU A 88 18.51 -4.25 10.49
C GLU A 88 17.25 -4.92 9.88
N ASN A 89 16.19 -4.13 9.63
CA ASN A 89 14.90 -4.63 9.17
C ASN A 89 14.65 -4.25 7.72
N THR A 90 13.88 -5.07 7.02
CA THR A 90 13.23 -4.68 5.76
C THR A 90 11.74 -4.52 6.01
N ASN A 91 11.11 -3.58 5.28
CA ASN A 91 9.67 -3.44 5.35
C ASN A 91 9.05 -3.19 3.97
N PHE A 92 7.84 -3.69 3.77
CA PHE A 92 7.06 -3.53 2.55
C PHE A 92 5.58 -3.59 2.85
N ALA A 93 4.74 -3.00 2.00
CA ALA A 93 3.30 -3.12 2.15
C ALA A 93 2.78 -4.39 1.47
N LEU A 94 1.81 -5.05 2.08
CA LEU A 94 0.94 -6.02 1.43
C LEU A 94 -0.42 -5.38 1.21
N LEU A 95 -0.78 -5.20 -0.06
CA LEU A 95 -1.97 -4.48 -0.45
C LEU A 95 -2.94 -5.37 -1.22
N VAL A 96 -4.21 -5.33 -0.83
CA VAL A 96 -5.31 -5.97 -1.55
C VAL A 96 -6.08 -4.90 -2.31
N ALA A 97 -6.07 -5.00 -3.64
CA ALA A 97 -6.81 -4.06 -4.48
C ALA A 97 -8.32 -4.32 -4.43
N LYS A 98 -9.11 -3.28 -4.24
CA LYS A 98 -10.57 -3.34 -4.31
C LYS A 98 -11.10 -2.38 -5.34
N HIS A 99 -11.81 -2.95 -6.31
CA HIS A 99 -12.61 -2.22 -7.28
C HIS A 99 -14.07 -2.34 -6.88
N PHE A 100 -14.69 -1.23 -6.53
CA PHE A 100 -16.11 -1.17 -6.24
C PHE A 100 -16.92 -0.96 -7.51
N SER A 101 -18.17 -1.39 -7.45
CA SER A 101 -19.17 -1.18 -8.47
C SER A 101 -20.40 -0.52 -7.85
N GLU A 102 -21.37 -0.20 -8.69
CA GLU A 102 -22.67 0.31 -8.26
C GLU A 102 -23.30 -0.56 -7.16
N PRO A 103 -23.99 0.06 -6.17
CA PRO A 103 -24.24 1.50 -6.04
C PRO A 103 -23.11 2.29 -5.34
N PHE A 104 -22.01 1.63 -4.96
CA PHE A 104 -20.95 2.26 -4.15
C PHE A 104 -19.90 2.95 -5.02
N LYS A 105 -19.56 4.20 -4.69
CA LYS A 105 -18.65 5.05 -5.47
C LYS A 105 -17.58 5.76 -4.64
N ASP A 106 -17.59 5.62 -3.31
CA ASP A 106 -16.69 6.36 -2.42
C ASP A 106 -15.57 5.46 -1.89
N SER A 107 -14.69 5.00 -2.79
CA SER A 107 -13.58 4.12 -2.44
C SER A 107 -12.58 4.75 -1.45
N ASN A 108 -12.39 6.07 -1.53
CA ASN A 108 -11.55 6.80 -0.57
C ASN A 108 -12.20 6.88 0.81
N GLY A 109 -13.49 7.20 0.91
CA GLY A 109 -14.22 7.19 2.17
C GLY A 109 -14.26 5.82 2.84
N TYR A 110 -14.29 4.73 2.06
CA TYR A 110 -14.10 3.37 2.59
C TYR A 110 -12.73 3.18 3.24
N GLY A 111 -11.65 3.56 2.55
CA GLY A 111 -10.29 3.49 3.08
C GLY A 111 -10.10 4.35 4.33
N GLU A 112 -10.61 5.59 4.30
CA GLU A 112 -10.58 6.50 5.44
C GLU A 112 -11.32 5.94 6.65
N SER A 113 -12.47 5.30 6.44
CA SER A 113 -13.28 4.74 7.52
C SER A 113 -12.54 3.62 8.25
N ILE A 114 -11.83 2.78 7.51
CA ILE A 114 -10.99 1.71 8.09
C ILE A 114 -9.81 2.31 8.85
N ALA A 115 -9.15 3.33 8.31
CA ALA A 115 -8.05 4.01 8.98
C ALA A 115 -8.48 4.73 10.26
N LYS A 116 -9.65 5.40 10.23
CA LYS A 116 -10.29 6.00 11.42
C LYS A 116 -10.59 4.94 12.49
N LEU A 117 -11.02 3.75 12.11
CA LEU A 117 -11.22 2.63 13.04
C LEU A 117 -9.90 2.19 13.68
N SER A 118 -8.81 2.11 12.90
CA SER A 118 -7.47 1.83 13.44
C SER A 118 -7.05 2.89 14.46
N ASN A 119 -7.20 4.17 14.12
CA ASN A 119 -6.82 5.27 15.02
C ASN A 119 -7.69 5.32 16.28
N MET A 120 -8.97 4.97 16.19
CA MET A 120 -9.87 4.87 17.34
C MET A 120 -9.41 3.80 18.34
N LEU A 121 -8.98 2.63 17.85
CA LEU A 121 -8.58 1.51 18.72
C LEU A 121 -7.13 1.61 19.20
N GLY A 122 -6.23 2.13 18.35
CA GLY A 122 -4.79 2.20 18.62
C GLY A 122 -4.27 3.56 19.07
N GLY A 123 -5.08 4.63 18.99
CA GLY A 123 -4.60 6.01 19.13
C GLY A 123 -3.66 6.45 17.99
N GLY A 124 -3.59 5.67 16.90
CA GLY A 124 -2.63 5.81 15.82
C GLY A 124 -2.54 4.51 15.02
N VAL A 125 -1.32 4.13 14.62
CA VAL A 125 -1.03 2.85 13.97
C VAL A 125 -1.03 1.71 15.01
N ILE A 126 -1.61 0.58 14.64
CA ILE A 126 -1.58 -0.65 15.42
C ILE A 126 -0.45 -1.56 14.90
N VAL A 127 0.30 -2.17 15.80
CA VAL A 127 1.23 -3.26 15.48
C VAL A 127 0.75 -4.58 16.07
N GLN A 128 0.89 -5.66 15.33
CA GLN A 128 0.60 -7.01 15.78
C GLN A 128 1.63 -7.99 15.21
N ARG A 129 2.12 -8.91 16.04
CA ARG A 129 2.96 -10.02 15.57
C ARG A 129 2.13 -10.99 14.74
N PHE A 130 2.70 -11.53 13.67
CA PHE A 130 2.01 -12.46 12.79
C PHE A 130 1.58 -13.75 13.51
N GLY A 131 2.39 -14.26 14.44
CA GLY A 131 2.04 -15.42 15.27
C GLY A 131 0.84 -15.14 16.19
N ASP A 132 0.76 -13.94 16.77
CA ASP A 132 -0.38 -13.55 17.60
C ASP A 132 -1.65 -13.46 16.73
N LEU A 133 -1.56 -12.83 15.56
CA LEU A 133 -2.68 -12.73 14.62
C LEU A 133 -3.22 -14.12 14.21
N THR A 134 -2.35 -15.03 13.80
CA THR A 134 -2.74 -16.35 13.29
C THR A 134 -3.29 -17.27 14.38
N THR A 135 -2.89 -17.07 15.63
CA THR A 135 -3.44 -17.78 16.79
C THR A 135 -4.66 -17.09 17.40
N GLY A 136 -5.10 -15.94 16.87
CA GLY A 136 -6.28 -15.22 17.32
C GLY A 136 -6.07 -14.41 18.61
N HIS A 137 -4.84 -14.01 18.89
CA HIS A 137 -4.47 -13.22 20.06
C HIS A 137 -4.11 -11.78 19.67
N ARG A 138 -4.46 -10.86 20.56
CA ARG A 138 -3.94 -9.49 20.55
C ARG A 138 -2.46 -9.48 20.95
N SER A 139 -1.64 -8.70 20.25
CA SER A 139 -0.28 -8.40 20.72
C SER A 139 -0.31 -7.39 21.88
N THR A 140 0.56 -7.61 22.86
CA THR A 140 0.78 -6.71 24.01
C THR A 140 2.19 -6.18 23.98
N GLN A 141 2.47 -5.11 24.74
CA GLN A 141 3.83 -4.55 24.80
C GLN A 141 4.86 -5.62 25.21
N SER A 142 4.58 -6.41 26.24
CA SER A 142 5.46 -7.53 26.67
C SER A 142 5.79 -8.50 25.52
N ARG A 143 4.80 -8.85 24.69
CA ARG A 143 5.01 -9.76 23.56
C ARG A 143 5.86 -9.14 22.45
N ILE A 144 5.72 -7.82 22.24
CA ILE A 144 6.56 -7.09 21.30
C ILE A 144 8.00 -6.99 21.83
N ASP A 145 8.16 -6.73 23.13
CA ASP A 145 9.47 -6.61 23.78
C ASP A 145 10.21 -7.97 23.86
N GLU A 146 9.48 -9.09 23.89
CA GLU A 146 10.01 -10.45 23.87
C GLU A 146 10.34 -10.96 22.46
N ALA A 147 9.92 -10.25 21.40
CA ALA A 147 10.16 -10.65 20.02
C ALA A 147 11.66 -10.49 19.66
N PHE A 148 12.15 -11.34 18.76
CA PHE A 148 13.54 -11.22 18.28
C PHE A 148 13.78 -9.97 17.42
N ILE A 149 12.73 -9.43 16.83
CA ILE A 149 12.79 -8.20 16.03
C ILE A 149 12.47 -6.97 16.88
N THR A 150 13.23 -5.90 16.67
CA THR A 150 12.92 -4.59 17.25
C THR A 150 12.10 -3.77 16.25
N PRO A 151 10.87 -3.34 16.59
CA PRO A 151 10.07 -2.45 15.74
C PRO A 151 10.81 -1.16 15.40
N THR A 152 10.78 -0.71 14.14
CA THR A 152 11.33 0.62 13.78
C THR A 152 10.34 1.75 14.05
N LEU A 153 9.04 1.45 14.09
CA LEU A 153 7.98 2.39 14.47
C LEU A 153 7.46 2.07 15.88
N ALA A 154 7.45 3.10 16.74
CA ALA A 154 6.73 3.06 18.01
C ALA A 154 5.21 3.13 17.76
N ALA A 155 4.58 1.97 17.57
CA ALA A 155 3.15 1.80 17.34
C ALA A 155 2.47 1.08 18.52
N THR A 156 1.15 1.20 18.62
CA THR A 156 0.39 0.61 19.72
C THR A 156 0.15 -0.89 19.49
N PRO A 157 0.56 -1.80 20.40
CA PRO A 157 0.25 -3.22 20.26
C PRO A 157 -1.27 -3.49 20.31
N GLY A 158 -1.79 -4.21 19.32
CA GLY A 158 -3.23 -4.39 19.15
C GLY A 158 -3.64 -5.64 18.37
N ASP A 159 -4.86 -5.60 17.84
CA ASP A 159 -5.45 -6.70 17.07
C ASP A 159 -6.03 -6.15 15.75
N LEU A 160 -5.36 -6.48 14.66
CA LEU A 160 -5.74 -6.06 13.31
C LEU A 160 -7.05 -6.71 12.84
N SER A 161 -7.48 -7.81 13.45
CA SER A 161 -8.75 -8.47 13.11
C SER A 161 -9.98 -7.68 13.53
N LEU A 162 -9.83 -6.74 14.48
CA LEU A 162 -10.88 -5.81 14.89
C LEU A 162 -10.99 -4.58 13.98
N VAL A 163 -9.97 -4.31 13.17
CA VAL A 163 -9.91 -3.13 12.28
C VAL A 163 -10.14 -3.51 10.83
N MET A 164 -9.47 -4.55 10.36
CA MET A 164 -9.44 -4.88 8.94
C MET A 164 -10.62 -5.75 8.53
N PRO A 165 -11.22 -5.51 7.35
CA PRO A 165 -12.22 -6.41 6.79
C PRO A 165 -11.65 -7.83 6.65
N LYS A 166 -12.40 -8.82 7.16
CA LYS A 166 -11.99 -10.24 7.17
C LYS A 166 -11.40 -10.72 5.84
N ARG A 167 -12.04 -10.40 4.71
CA ARG A 167 -11.59 -10.83 3.38
C ARG A 167 -10.18 -10.31 3.03
N ILE A 168 -9.87 -9.08 3.43
CA ILE A 168 -8.56 -8.45 3.19
C ILE A 168 -7.51 -9.11 4.08
N LEU A 169 -7.81 -9.26 5.38
CA LEU A 169 -6.94 -9.90 6.35
C LEU A 169 -6.63 -11.36 5.99
N ASP A 170 -7.64 -12.15 5.61
CA ASP A 170 -7.46 -13.52 5.13
C ASP A 170 -6.48 -13.57 3.94
N GLY A 171 -6.61 -12.63 2.98
CA GLY A 171 -5.73 -12.55 1.82
C GLY A 171 -4.28 -12.18 2.18
N ILE A 172 -4.09 -11.29 3.15
CA ILE A 172 -2.77 -10.92 3.66
C ILE A 172 -2.10 -12.12 4.35
N ILE A 173 -2.82 -12.83 5.21
CA ILE A 173 -2.31 -14.04 5.88
C ILE A 173 -1.91 -15.09 4.84
N GLU A 174 -2.77 -15.33 3.84
CA GLU A 174 -2.48 -16.26 2.75
C GLU A 174 -1.21 -15.85 1.98
N MET A 175 -1.07 -14.56 1.66
CA MET A 175 0.11 -14.02 0.97
C MET A 175 1.39 -14.18 1.79
N ILE A 176 1.37 -13.94 3.10
CA ILE A 176 2.53 -14.12 3.99
C ILE A 176 3.03 -15.58 3.92
N TYR A 177 2.13 -16.56 4.00
CA TYR A 177 2.48 -17.97 3.85
C TYR A 177 2.99 -18.33 2.44
N LYS A 178 2.60 -17.58 1.39
CA LYS A 178 3.18 -17.78 0.05
C LYS A 178 4.55 -17.16 -0.10
N LEU A 179 4.75 -15.97 0.45
CA LEU A 179 6.05 -15.31 0.48
C LEU A 179 7.08 -16.15 1.24
N ASP A 180 6.68 -16.81 2.31
CA ASP A 180 7.56 -17.70 3.08
C ASP A 180 8.18 -18.84 2.24
N LYS A 181 7.55 -19.23 1.12
CA LYS A 181 8.11 -20.25 0.22
C LYS A 181 9.27 -19.75 -0.64
N ILE A 182 9.38 -18.44 -0.84
CA ILE A 182 10.41 -17.81 -1.68
C ILE A 182 11.38 -16.94 -0.86
N ALA A 183 10.97 -16.54 0.33
CA ALA A 183 11.73 -15.82 1.35
C ALA A 183 11.45 -16.47 2.72
N PRO A 184 12.06 -17.64 3.00
CA PRO A 184 11.81 -18.39 4.24
C PRO A 184 12.10 -17.57 5.49
N GLY A 185 11.15 -17.56 6.42
CA GLY A 185 11.17 -16.68 7.59
C GLY A 185 10.16 -15.53 7.49
N THR A 186 9.50 -15.34 6.34
CA THR A 186 8.43 -14.35 6.20
C THR A 186 7.26 -14.65 7.14
N ALA A 187 6.89 -15.93 7.29
CA ALA A 187 5.80 -16.37 8.16
C ALA A 187 6.25 -16.67 9.60
N ASN A 188 7.35 -16.07 10.07
CA ASN A 188 7.80 -16.17 11.45
C ASN A 188 6.78 -15.53 12.41
N ASP A 189 6.65 -16.09 13.62
CA ASP A 189 5.73 -15.57 14.64
C ASP A 189 6.01 -14.10 14.99
N ASP A 190 7.28 -13.69 14.96
CA ASP A 190 7.72 -12.34 15.30
C ASP A 190 7.67 -11.36 14.11
N THR A 191 7.30 -11.79 12.90
CA THR A 191 7.05 -10.86 11.79
C THR A 191 6.00 -9.83 12.22
N LEU A 192 6.29 -8.54 12.08
CA LEU A 192 5.43 -7.47 12.55
C LEU A 192 4.52 -6.98 11.42
N LEU A 193 3.23 -6.82 11.74
CA LEU A 193 2.22 -6.27 10.86
C LEU A 193 1.70 -4.96 11.44
N TYR A 194 1.79 -3.90 10.64
CA TYR A 194 1.30 -2.57 11.02
C TYR A 194 0.06 -2.22 10.22
N GLY A 195 -0.98 -1.78 10.94
CA GLY A 195 -2.28 -1.46 10.38
C GLY A 195 -2.68 0.00 10.58
N VAL A 196 -3.32 0.66 9.60
CA VAL A 196 -3.64 0.17 8.24
C VAL A 196 -2.84 0.96 7.22
N GLU A 197 -2.36 0.25 6.20
CA GLU A 197 -1.79 0.89 5.02
C GLU A 197 -2.90 1.06 4.00
N VAL A 198 -3.16 2.31 3.62
CA VAL A 198 -4.19 2.66 2.65
C VAL A 198 -3.54 3.46 1.55
N LYS A 199 -3.71 3.02 0.29
CA LYS A 199 -3.34 3.82 -0.87
C LYS A 199 -4.60 4.33 -1.53
N PHE A 200 -4.82 5.62 -1.32
CA PHE A 200 -5.88 6.38 -1.95
C PHE A 200 -5.50 6.60 -3.41
N TYR A 201 -6.37 6.15 -4.30
CA TYR A 201 -6.21 6.43 -5.71
C TYR A 201 -6.99 7.69 -6.04
N ASN A 202 -6.33 8.56 -6.80
CA ASN A 202 -7.04 9.65 -7.42
C ASN A 202 -8.10 9.09 -8.36
N MET A 203 -9.12 9.91 -8.55
CA MET A 203 -10.05 9.80 -9.64
C MET A 203 -9.30 9.57 -10.97
N GLU A 204 -9.62 8.48 -11.67
CA GLU A 204 -9.15 8.20 -13.02
C GLU A 204 -9.98 9.02 -14.00
N VAL A 205 -9.30 9.86 -14.78
CA VAL A 205 -9.96 10.73 -15.76
C VAL A 205 -10.09 10.00 -17.09
N GLU A 206 -11.26 10.06 -17.71
CA GLU A 206 -11.48 9.46 -19.01
C GLU A 206 -10.71 10.23 -20.09
N ILE A 207 -9.72 9.55 -20.66
CA ILE A 207 -8.85 10.07 -21.72
C ILE A 207 -8.62 8.99 -22.78
N ASP A 208 -8.22 9.42 -23.97
CA ASP A 208 -7.93 8.52 -25.09
C ASP A 208 -6.50 7.94 -25.03
N LYS A 209 -6.11 7.19 -26.08
CA LYS A 209 -4.79 6.58 -26.19
C LYS A 209 -3.62 7.58 -26.23
N ASN A 210 -3.90 8.86 -26.50
CA ASN A 210 -2.92 9.95 -26.55
C ASN A 210 -2.96 10.80 -25.27
N LEU A 211 -3.71 10.35 -24.25
CA LEU A 211 -3.94 11.05 -22.99
C LEU A 211 -4.72 12.37 -23.16
N GLU A 212 -5.48 12.49 -24.24
CA GLU A 212 -6.35 13.61 -24.55
C GLU A 212 -7.75 13.37 -23.96
N THR A 213 -8.35 14.41 -23.39
CA THR A 213 -9.73 14.34 -22.89
C THR A 213 -10.74 14.35 -24.05
N LEU A 214 -12.04 14.32 -23.74
CA LEU A 214 -13.08 14.59 -24.74
C LEU A 214 -12.99 15.99 -25.38
N TYR A 215 -12.21 16.90 -24.78
CA TYR A 215 -11.90 18.22 -25.35
C TYR A 215 -10.59 18.19 -26.10
N LYS A 216 -10.66 18.57 -27.38
CA LYS A 216 -9.51 18.76 -28.27
C LYS A 216 -8.46 19.68 -27.62
N ASN A 217 -7.20 19.28 -27.71
CA ASN A 217 -6.01 19.93 -27.18
C ASN A 217 -5.97 20.09 -25.65
N LEU A 218 -6.80 19.36 -24.90
CA LEU A 218 -6.73 19.29 -23.45
C LEU A 218 -6.25 17.90 -23.02
N PHE A 219 -5.02 17.84 -22.51
CA PHE A 219 -4.36 16.60 -22.10
C PHE A 219 -4.24 16.52 -20.58
N ILE A 220 -4.31 15.30 -20.05
CA ILE A 220 -4.09 15.02 -18.63
C ILE A 220 -3.01 13.96 -18.51
N ILE A 221 -1.91 14.30 -17.85
CA ILE A 221 -0.70 13.48 -17.75
C ILE A 221 -0.25 13.37 -16.29
N GLY A 222 0.63 12.41 -16.00
CA GLY A 222 1.13 12.17 -14.65
C GLY A 222 0.08 11.59 -13.72
N ASP A 223 0.41 11.52 -12.43
CA ASP A 223 -0.42 10.81 -11.44
C ASP A 223 -1.77 11.51 -11.16
N CYS A 224 -1.95 12.76 -11.61
CA CYS A 224 -3.25 13.44 -11.56
C CYS A 224 -4.26 12.90 -12.58
N SER A 225 -3.81 12.16 -13.61
CA SER A 225 -4.69 11.41 -14.52
C SER A 225 -5.40 10.24 -13.84
N GLY A 226 -4.84 9.74 -12.73
CA GLY A 226 -5.25 8.48 -12.11
C GLY A 226 -4.82 7.22 -12.88
N ILE A 227 -4.14 7.35 -14.03
CA ILE A 227 -3.66 6.20 -14.83
C ILE A 227 -2.21 5.81 -14.45
N THR A 228 -1.40 6.79 -14.03
CA THR A 228 -0.03 6.54 -13.56
C THR A 228 0.04 6.61 -12.05
N HIS A 229 0.92 5.79 -11.47
CA HIS A 229 1.22 5.74 -10.02
C HIS A 229 2.71 5.50 -9.76
N SER A 230 3.56 6.02 -10.66
CA SER A 230 5.01 5.81 -10.64
C SER A 230 5.68 7.03 -11.24
N LEU A 231 6.77 7.48 -10.62
CA LEU A 231 7.58 8.58 -11.13
C LEU A 231 7.99 8.38 -12.59
N SER A 232 8.37 7.15 -12.96
CA SER A 232 8.79 6.83 -14.33
C SER A 232 7.62 6.88 -15.32
N HIS A 233 6.46 6.32 -14.97
CA HIS A 233 5.26 6.37 -15.83
C HIS A 233 4.71 7.80 -15.93
N ALA A 234 4.67 8.54 -14.83
CA ALA A 234 4.26 9.93 -14.82
C ALA A 234 5.16 10.78 -15.74
N SER A 235 6.48 10.60 -15.65
CA SER A 235 7.44 11.27 -16.54
C SER A 235 7.26 10.86 -18.00
N ALA A 236 7.10 9.56 -18.27
CA ALA A 236 6.90 9.03 -19.63
C ALA A 236 5.62 9.58 -20.29
N SER A 237 4.55 9.78 -19.51
CA SER A 237 3.30 10.33 -20.00
C SER A 237 3.46 11.76 -20.55
N GLY A 238 4.29 12.59 -19.89
CA GLY A 238 4.60 13.92 -20.38
C GLY A 238 5.41 13.91 -21.68
N VAL A 239 6.42 13.03 -21.76
CA VAL A 239 7.21 12.84 -23.01
C VAL A 239 6.33 12.36 -24.16
N HIS A 240 5.39 11.44 -23.88
CA HIS A 240 4.46 10.92 -24.87
C HIS A 240 3.58 12.03 -25.46
N VAL A 241 2.92 12.83 -24.62
CA VAL A 241 2.07 13.94 -25.08
C VAL A 241 2.88 15.00 -25.82
N ALA A 242 4.09 15.32 -25.35
CA ALA A 242 4.95 16.28 -26.04
C ALA A 242 5.29 15.84 -27.48
N ARG A 243 5.59 14.55 -27.68
CA ARG A 243 5.85 13.98 -29.02
C ARG A 243 4.59 13.99 -29.89
N TYR A 244 3.44 13.58 -29.33
CA TYR A 244 2.18 13.61 -30.04
C TYR A 244 1.84 15.02 -30.55
N ILE A 245 1.98 16.06 -29.70
CA ILE A 245 1.75 17.45 -30.10
C ILE A 245 2.74 17.89 -31.20
N ALA A 246 4.00 17.46 -31.12
CA ALA A 246 5.00 17.81 -32.12
C ALA A 246 4.73 17.17 -33.49
N GLU A 247 4.13 15.99 -33.56
CA GLU A 247 3.79 15.28 -34.81
C GLU A 247 2.51 15.79 -35.49
N GLN A 248 1.67 16.54 -34.77
CA GLN A 248 0.43 17.14 -35.31
C GLN A 248 0.64 18.52 -35.93
N ASN A 249 1.85 19.09 -35.80
CA ASN A 249 2.28 20.35 -36.42
C ASN A 249 3.15 20.09 -37.65
#